data_AF-A0A7R7J8T7-F1
#
_entry.id   AF-A0A7R7J8T7-F1
#
_cell.length_a   1.000
_cell.length_b   1.000
_cell.length_c   1.000
_cell.angle_alpha   90.00
_cell.angle_beta   90.00
_cell.angle_gamma   90.00
#
_symmetry.space_group_name_H-M   'P 1'
#
loop_
_entity.id
_entity.type
_entity.pdbx_description
1 polymer ?
#
loop_
_entity_poly.entity_id
_entity_poly.type
_entity_poly.pdbx_seq_one_letter_code
_entity_poly.pdbx_strand_id
1 'polypeptide(L)'
;MNKYLSGIRSSILTISCVALAISYFTQSSLLFAVECICVVIAVTQLVHMPDELPSGYDNPDGEEIHPKWLILFSLGLALLLFFVGWLIPTLWEYVAFSS
;
A
#
# COMPACT_ATOMS: atom_id res chain seq x y z
N MET A 1 9.82 20.80 -13.22
CA MET A 1 9.72 19.76 -12.17
C MET A 1 9.05 18.54 -12.79
N ASN A 2 9.65 17.35 -12.68
CA ASN A 2 9.15 16.15 -13.36
C ASN A 2 7.76 15.75 -12.80
N LYS A 3 6.72 15.70 -13.66
CA LYS A 3 5.33 15.42 -13.24
C LYS A 3 5.22 14.11 -12.46
N TYR A 4 5.99 13.10 -12.86
CA TYR A 4 6.09 11.80 -12.20
C TYR A 4 6.59 11.90 -10.76
N LEU A 5 7.63 12.70 -10.51
CA LEU A 5 8.18 12.88 -9.17
C LEU A 5 7.20 13.60 -8.24
N SER A 6 6.43 14.55 -8.79
CA SER A 6 5.36 15.23 -8.03
C SER A 6 4.24 14.27 -7.65
N GLY A 7 3.83 13.38 -8.58
CA GLY A 7 2.81 12.37 -8.33
C GLY A 7 3.22 11.40 -7.22
N ILE A 8 4.43 10.84 -7.30
CA ILE A 8 4.97 9.92 -6.30
C ILE A 8 5.00 10.56 -4.90
N ARG A 9 5.47 11.81 -4.80
CA ARG A 9 5.52 12.53 -3.52
C ARG A 9 4.14 12.72 -2.90
N SER A 10 3.15 13.11 -3.72
CA SER A 10 1.78 13.27 -3.25
C SER A 10 1.20 11.94 -2.77
N SER A 11 1.41 10.84 -3.51
CA SER A 11 0.93 9.51 -3.12
C SER A 11 1.54 9.04 -1.80
N ILE A 12 2.85 9.22 -1.61
CA ILE A 12 3.53 8.87 -0.35
C ILE A 12 2.95 9.67 0.81
N LEU A 13 2.76 10.98 0.64
CA LEU A 13 2.19 11.84 1.66
C LEU A 13 0.77 11.39 2.03
N THR A 14 -0.09 11.14 1.03
CA THR A 14 -1.46 10.69 1.26
C THR A 14 -1.51 9.36 2.01
N ILE A 15 -0.74 8.35 1.57
CA ILE A 15 -0.69 7.04 2.24
C ILE A 15 -0.20 7.19 3.68
N SER A 16 0.80 8.04 3.92
CA SER A 16 1.33 8.28 5.26
C SER A 16 0.30 8.94 6.17
N CYS A 17 -0.42 9.95 5.67
CA CYS A 17 -1.50 10.60 6.42
C CYS A 17 -2.64 9.64 6.74
N VAL A 18 -3.04 8.79 5.79
CA VAL A 18 -4.09 7.78 6.00
C VAL A 18 -3.65 6.74 7.03
N ALA A 19 -2.41 6.25 6.94
CA ALA A 19 -1.85 5.31 7.91
C ALA A 19 -1.83 5.90 9.33
N LEU A 20 -1.40 7.16 9.47
CA LEU A 20 -1.41 7.87 10.75
C LEU A 20 -2.83 8.03 11.29
N ALA A 21 -3.79 8.41 10.45
CA ALA A 21 -5.19 8.55 10.85
C ALA A 21 -5.77 7.21 11.32
N ILE A 22 -5.58 6.13 10.56
CA ILE A 22 -6.04 4.78 10.94
C ILE A 22 -5.42 4.37 12.27
N SER A 23 -4.09 4.48 12.38
CA SER A 23 -3.35 4.14 13.60
C SER A 23 -3.89 4.93 14.81
N TYR A 24 -4.10 6.23 14.66
CA TYR A 24 -4.61 7.10 15.72
C TYR A 24 -6.03 6.73 16.17
N PHE A 25 -6.97 6.55 15.24
CA PHE A 25 -8.37 6.25 15.59
C PHE A 25 -8.57 4.82 16.11
N THR A 26 -7.76 3.88 15.65
CA THR A 26 -7.87 2.46 16.04
C THR A 26 -6.95 2.08 17.20
N GLN A 27 -6.13 3.02 17.70
CA GLN A 27 -5.08 2.76 18.68
C GLN A 27 -4.21 1.54 18.35
N SER A 28 -4.00 1.32 17.05
CA SER A 28 -3.25 0.18 16.51
C SER A 28 -1.91 0.66 15.98
N SER A 29 -0.90 -0.20 15.96
CA SER A 29 0.43 0.18 15.47
C SER A 29 0.41 0.73 14.05
N LEU A 30 1.35 1.63 13.79
CA LEU A 30 1.53 2.19 12.46
C LEU A 30 1.86 1.09 11.43
N LEU A 31 2.61 0.07 11.84
CA LEU A 31 2.93 -1.08 10.99
C LEU A 31 1.66 -1.83 10.58
N PHE A 32 0.78 -2.13 11.53
CA PHE A 32 -0.51 -2.76 11.26
C PHE A 32 -1.41 -1.88 10.36
N ALA A 33 -1.42 -0.56 10.57
CA ALA A 33 -2.19 0.35 9.73
C ALA A 33 -1.71 0.36 8.27
N VAL A 34 -0.39 0.37 8.04
CA VAL A 34 0.19 0.31 6.69
C VAL A 34 -0.06 -1.05 6.05
N GLU A 35 0.02 -2.14 6.82
CA GLU A 35 -0.30 -3.48 6.33
C GLU A 35 -1.77 -3.58 5.88
N CYS A 36 -2.71 -3.06 6.68
CA CYS A 36 -4.12 -2.98 6.32
C CYS A 36 -4.33 -2.20 5.02
N ILE A 37 -3.65 -1.06 4.84
CA ILE A 37 -3.73 -0.28 3.60
C ILE A 37 -3.25 -1.11 2.41
N CYS A 38 -2.15 -1.86 2.55
CA CYS A 38 -1.66 -2.73 1.49
C CYS A 38 -2.71 -3.79 1.12
N VAL A 39 -3.29 -4.47 2.11
CA VAL A 39 -4.34 -5.47 1.85
C VAL A 39 -5.55 -4.84 1.15
N VAL A 40 -6.00 -3.66 1.57
CA VAL A 40 -7.12 -2.95 0.93
C VAL A 40 -6.80 -2.56 -0.52
N ILE A 41 -5.58 -2.09 -0.79
CA ILE A 41 -5.14 -1.79 -2.16
C ILE A 41 -5.20 -3.06 -3.01
N ALA A 42 -4.61 -4.16 -2.55
CA ALA A 42 -4.61 -5.43 -3.27
C ALA A 42 -6.04 -5.93 -3.56
N VAL A 43 -6.93 -5.91 -2.56
CA VAL A 43 -8.33 -6.35 -2.71
C VAL A 43 -9.09 -5.42 -3.66
N THR A 44 -8.92 -4.11 -3.56
CA THR A 44 -9.59 -3.15 -4.44
C THR A 44 -9.17 -3.38 -5.90
N GLN A 45 -7.88 -3.62 -6.14
CA GLN A 45 -7.38 -3.92 -7.48
C GLN A 45 -7.87 -5.28 -7.99
N LEU A 46 -8.05 -6.26 -7.12
CA LEU A 46 -8.61 -7.56 -7.47
C LEU A 46 -10.10 -7.49 -7.82
N VAL A 47 -10.88 -6.67 -7.09
CA VAL A 47 -12.32 -6.46 -7.35
C VAL A 47 -12.56 -5.68 -8.64
N HIS A 48 -11.70 -4.70 -8.95
CA HIS A 48 -11.80 -3.90 -10.17
C HIS A 48 -11.03 -4.51 -11.34
N MET A 49 -10.50 -5.72 -11.18
CA MET A 49 -9.82 -6.43 -12.26
C MET A 49 -10.86 -6.82 -13.31
N PRO A 50 -10.75 -6.36 -14.56
CA PRO A 50 -11.67 -6.76 -15.61
C PRO A 50 -11.55 -8.28 -15.85
N ASP A 51 -12.68 -8.93 -16.13
CA ASP A 51 -12.76 -10.38 -16.42
C ASP A 51 -11.85 -10.76 -17.59
N GLU A 52 -11.72 -9.86 -18.56
CA GLU A 52 -10.70 -9.90 -19.59
C GLU A 52 -9.53 -9.02 -19.18
N LEU A 53 -8.46 -9.69 -18.76
CA LEU A 53 -7.17 -9.05 -18.53
C LEU A 53 -6.74 -8.32 -19.80
N PRO A 54 -6.50 -6.98 -19.75
CA PRO A 54 -6.02 -6.26 -20.93
C PRO A 54 -4.78 -6.97 -21.44
N SER A 55 -4.90 -7.55 -22.62
CA SER A 55 -3.78 -8.22 -23.25
C SER A 55 -2.72 -7.16 -23.57
N GLY A 56 -1.50 -7.55 -23.92
CA GLY A 56 -0.48 -6.57 -24.37
C GLY A 56 -0.94 -5.69 -25.54
N TYR A 57 -2.07 -6.01 -26.18
CA TYR A 57 -2.73 -5.22 -27.21
C TYR A 57 -3.48 -3.99 -26.65
N ASP A 58 -4.01 -4.06 -25.42
CA ASP A 58 -4.80 -3.00 -24.78
C ASP A 58 -3.94 -1.96 -24.04
N ASN A 59 -2.65 -2.24 -23.84
CA ASN A 59 -1.64 -1.29 -23.36
C ASN A 59 -0.45 -1.23 -24.34
N PRO A 60 -0.66 -0.72 -25.57
CA PRO A 60 0.37 -0.68 -26.61
C PRO A 60 1.52 0.28 -26.29
N ASP A 61 1.25 1.32 -25.49
CA ASP A 61 2.22 2.35 -25.12
C ASP A 61 2.98 2.04 -23.82
N GLY A 62 2.49 1.06 -23.03
CA GLY A 62 3.13 0.62 -21.78
C GLY A 62 3.14 1.67 -20.66
N GLU A 63 2.45 2.80 -20.82
CA GLU A 63 2.49 3.92 -19.87
C GLU A 63 1.74 3.62 -18.56
N GLU A 64 0.74 2.74 -18.59
CA GLU A 64 -0.06 2.40 -17.42
C GLU A 64 0.47 1.15 -16.70
N ILE A 65 0.61 1.24 -15.38
CA ILE A 65 0.99 0.10 -14.53
C ILE A 65 -0.16 -0.89 -14.53
N HIS A 66 0.10 -2.08 -15.09
CA HIS A 66 -0.90 -3.15 -15.12
C HIS A 66 -1.33 -3.53 -13.69
N PRO A 67 -2.64 -3.67 -13.40
CA PRO A 67 -3.17 -3.98 -12.07
C PRO A 67 -2.50 -5.17 -11.36
N LYS A 68 -2.12 -6.22 -12.11
CA LYS A 68 -1.38 -7.39 -11.58
C LYS A 68 -0.08 -7.02 -10.87
N TRP A 69 0.66 -6.04 -11.38
CA TRP A 69 1.93 -5.61 -10.79
C TRP A 69 1.68 -4.82 -9.51
N LEU A 70 0.60 -4.05 -9.47
CA LEU A 70 0.19 -3.33 -8.27
C LEU A 70 -0.28 -4.30 -7.17
N ILE A 71 -1.05 -5.33 -7.53
CA ILE A 71 -1.45 -6.42 -6.61
C ILE A 71 -0.20 -7.15 -6.07
N LEU A 72 0.69 -7.58 -6.96
CA LEU A 72 1.91 -8.30 -6.58
C LEU A 72 2.81 -7.45 -5.67
N PHE A 73 3.00 -6.18 -6.02
CA PHE A 73 3.77 -5.25 -5.21
C PHE A 73 3.13 -5.04 -3.84
N SER A 74 1.81 -4.87 -3.79
CA SER A 74 1.09 -4.61 -2.55
C SER A 74 1.08 -5.82 -1.61
N LEU A 75 0.87 -7.03 -2.14
CA LEU A 75 0.97 -8.27 -1.38
C LEU A 75 2.41 -8.55 -0.93
N GLY A 76 3.40 -8.31 -1.81
CA GLY A 76 4.81 -8.45 -1.47
C GLY A 76 5.23 -7.49 -0.35
N LEU A 77 4.74 -6.24 -0.39
CA LEU A 77 4.98 -5.26 0.66
C LEU A 77 4.29 -5.65 1.97
N ALA A 78 3.05 -6.14 1.92
CA ALA A 78 2.36 -6.64 3.12
C ALA A 78 3.13 -7.79 3.78
N LEU A 79 3.58 -8.77 2.99
CA LEU A 79 4.42 -9.87 3.48
C LEU A 79 5.73 -9.37 4.08
N LEU A 80 6.40 -8.42 3.43
CA LEU A 80 7.63 -7.83 3.94
C LEU A 80 7.39 -7.14 5.30
N LEU A 81 6.33 -6.34 5.42
CA LEU A 81 5.95 -5.68 6.67
C LEU A 81 5.63 -6.68 7.77
N PHE A 82 4.90 -7.74 7.43
CA PHE A 82 4.64 -8.84 8.35
C PHE A 82 5.94 -9.47 8.88
N PHE A 83 6.89 -9.80 7.98
CA PHE A 83 8.19 -10.34 8.37
C PHE A 83 9.00 -9.37 9.24
N VAL A 84 8.98 -8.08 8.92
CA VAL A 84 9.66 -7.04 9.71
C VAL A 84 9.05 -6.95 11.11
N GLY A 85 7.72 -6.94 11.22
CA GLY A 85 7.04 -6.97 12.52
C GLY A 85 7.30 -8.28 13.28
N TRP A 86 7.42 -9.41 12.59
CA TRP A 86 7.78 -10.67 13.22
C TRP A 86 9.20 -10.67 13.80
N LEU A 87 10.17 -10.09 13.08
CA LEU A 87 11.56 -9.93 13.53
C LEU A 87 11.68 -8.90 14.66
N ILE A 88 10.86 -7.86 14.65
CA ILE A 88 10.88 -6.76 15.62
C ILE A 88 9.46 -6.57 16.17
N PRO A 89 9.03 -7.39 17.16
CA PRO A 89 7.66 -7.41 17.65
C PRO A 89 7.16 -6.08 18.22
N THR A 90 8.07 -5.25 18.73
CA THR A 90 7.77 -3.91 19.25
C THR A 90 7.17 -2.97 18.20
N LEU A 91 7.33 -3.27 16.89
CA LEU A 91 6.70 -2.50 15.82
C LEU A 91 5.18 -2.77 15.71
N TRP A 92 4.68 -3.87 16.26
CA TRP A 92 3.24 -4.15 16.36
C TRP A 92 2.57 -3.40 17.49
N GLU A 93 3.34 -2.81 18.40
CA GLU A 93 2.82 -2.07 19.53
C GLU A 93 2.43 -0.66 19.08
N TYR A 94 1.28 -0.20 19.57
CA TYR A 94 0.88 1.19 19.38
C TYR A 94 1.66 2.08 20.34
N VAL A 95 2.76 2.65 19.85
CA VAL A 95 3.57 3.62 20.58
C VAL A 95 3.11 5.03 20.21
N ALA A 96 1.82 5.34 20.37
CA ALA A 96 1.41 6.73 20.29
C ALA A 96 1.72 7.39 21.62
N PHE A 97 2.82 8.15 21.62
CA PHE A 97 3.12 9.16 22.63
C PHE A 97 2.93 8.65 24.05
N SER A 98 3.87 7.84 24.53
CA SER A 98 4.01 7.63 25.97
C SER A 98 4.12 9.01 26.64
N SER A 99 3.03 9.41 27.31
CA SER A 99 2.94 10.57 28.19
C SER A 99 4.03 10.54 29.25
#